data_AF-A0AAW5BB72-F1
#
_entry.id   AF-A0AAW5BB72-F1
#
_cell.length_a   1.000
_cell.length_b   1.000
_cell.length_c   1.000
_cell.angle_alpha   90.00
_cell.angle_beta   90.00
_cell.angle_gamma   90.00
#
_symmetry.space_group_name_H-M   'P 1'
#
loop_
_entity.id
_entity.type
_entity.pdbx_description
1 polymer ?
#
loop_
_entity_poly.entity_id
_entity_poly.type
_entity_poly.pdbx_seq_one_letter_code
_entity_poly.pdbx_strand_id
1 'polypeptide(L)'
;MEEKNKGLNINIEHYTGEKPIEVVYRLGDAAQAQQPLATKAPEKISVSGTISTPYEWLSKRIDTVDQKRANVVVNREKMTIQLTVNEDDYYNKNTFTGTVEVSETFEKFGINDGEKGWIPAKLGQFLRLNRGLFEDKEKCMVLVSNLKNFNAKAKAEIEKQRDPSGSVADVCRCQVESNLPKSFTVNMAIFKGTAKQPIEIEFDHYLTNGEVFLQLVSPGANEVMESYRDKCIDEVLDKIKDIAPDIAILEV
;
A
#
# COMPACT_ATOMS: atom_id res chain seq x y z
N MET A 1 47.80 1.14 -35.93
CA MET A 1 49.18 1.52 -36.27
C MET A 1 50.06 0.49 -35.57
N GLU A 2 50.47 -0.56 -36.28
CA GLU A 2 51.25 -1.66 -35.70
C GLU A 2 52.63 -1.14 -35.27
N GLU A 3 52.91 -1.14 -33.97
CA GLU A 3 54.26 -0.97 -33.48
C GLU A 3 55.08 -2.19 -33.90
N LYS A 4 55.95 -2.00 -34.90
CA LYS A 4 56.99 -2.97 -35.24
C LYS A 4 57.87 -3.19 -34.00
N ASN A 5 57.70 -4.34 -33.36
CA ASN A 5 58.63 -4.84 -32.35
C ASN A 5 60.07 -4.75 -32.89
N LYS A 6 60.90 -3.92 -32.26
CA LYS A 6 62.35 -3.89 -32.52
C LYS A 6 62.93 -5.22 -32.03
N GLY A 7 63.16 -6.16 -32.93
CA GLY A 7 63.80 -7.44 -32.61
C GLY A 7 65.20 -7.25 -32.02
N LEU A 8 65.58 -8.13 -31.10
CA LEU A 8 66.93 -8.19 -30.52
C LEU A 8 67.91 -8.64 -31.61
N ASN A 9 68.93 -7.83 -31.89
CA ASN A 9 69.97 -8.17 -32.86
C ASN A 9 71.28 -8.49 -32.13
N ILE A 10 71.78 -9.71 -32.30
CA ILE A 10 72.98 -10.21 -31.60
C ILE A 10 74.06 -10.47 -32.65
N ASN A 11 75.21 -9.82 -32.51
CA ASN A 11 76.36 -10.04 -33.38
C ASN A 11 77.51 -10.68 -32.56
N ILE A 12 78.12 -11.74 -33.10
CA ILE A 12 79.18 -12.51 -32.43
C ILE A 12 80.42 -12.45 -33.32
N GLU A 13 81.40 -11.63 -32.96
CA GLU A 13 82.52 -11.28 -33.87
C GLU A 13 83.62 -12.35 -34.00
N HIS A 14 83.78 -13.25 -33.02
CA HIS A 14 84.91 -14.18 -32.99
C HIS A 14 84.51 -15.62 -32.64
N TYR A 15 83.66 -16.23 -33.46
CA TYR A 15 83.29 -17.64 -33.30
C TYR A 15 84.28 -18.57 -34.00
N THR A 16 84.93 -19.47 -33.23
CA THR A 16 85.97 -20.39 -33.73
C THR A 16 85.44 -21.78 -34.10
N GLY A 17 84.14 -22.07 -33.95
CA GLY A 17 83.50 -23.27 -34.48
C GLY A 17 83.61 -24.56 -33.64
N GLU A 18 84.38 -24.57 -32.55
CA GLU A 18 84.65 -25.82 -31.80
C GLU A 18 83.48 -26.30 -30.93
N LYS A 19 82.55 -25.42 -30.52
CA LYS A 19 81.33 -25.78 -29.78
C LYS A 19 80.17 -24.84 -30.15
N PRO A 20 78.93 -25.34 -30.29
CA PRO A 20 77.79 -24.48 -30.63
C PRO A 20 77.52 -23.43 -29.55
N ILE A 21 77.20 -22.20 -29.97
CA ILE A 21 76.76 -21.13 -29.07
C ILE A 21 75.24 -21.21 -28.93
N GLU A 22 74.78 -21.34 -27.69
CA GLU A 22 73.36 -21.29 -27.35
C GLU A 22 73.00 -19.92 -26.76
N VAL A 23 72.00 -19.26 -27.33
CA VAL A 23 71.45 -18.01 -26.82
C VAL A 23 70.06 -18.26 -26.26
N VAL A 24 69.90 -18.09 -24.95
CA VAL A 24 68.62 -18.27 -24.26
C VAL A 24 68.06 -16.90 -23.91
N TYR A 25 67.06 -16.46 -24.70
CA TYR A 25 66.32 -15.23 -24.43
C TYR A 25 65.06 -15.55 -23.61
N ARG A 26 64.91 -14.94 -22.44
CA ARG A 26 63.74 -15.12 -21.57
C ARG A 26 63.02 -13.79 -21.41
N LEU A 27 61.80 -13.70 -21.95
CA LEU A 27 60.86 -12.62 -21.67
C LEU A 27 60.09 -12.98 -20.40
N GLY A 28 60.18 -12.12 -19.38
CA GLY A 28 59.30 -12.19 -18.22
C GLY A 28 58.14 -11.22 -18.43
N ASP A 29 56.94 -11.72 -18.70
CA ASP A 29 55.74 -10.91 -18.60
C ASP A 29 55.44 -10.67 -17.11
N ALA A 30 55.34 -9.39 -16.72
CA ALA A 30 54.85 -9.06 -15.39
C ALA A 30 53.42 -9.60 -15.26
N ALA A 31 53.10 -10.26 -14.14
CA ALA A 31 51.72 -10.65 -13.87
C ALA A 31 50.82 -9.41 -13.96
N GLN A 32 49.77 -9.45 -14.78
CA GLN A 32 48.80 -8.36 -14.84
C GLN A 32 48.29 -8.13 -13.41
N ALA A 33 48.38 -6.88 -12.94
CA ALA A 33 47.82 -6.50 -11.65
C ALA A 33 46.38 -7.01 -11.62
N GLN A 34 46.02 -7.82 -10.61
CA GLN A 34 44.65 -8.29 -10.44
C GLN A 34 43.73 -7.09 -10.59
N GLN A 35 42.84 -7.12 -11.57
CA GLN A 35 41.90 -6.02 -11.76
C GLN A 35 41.20 -5.80 -10.42
N PRO A 36 41.23 -4.58 -9.85
CA PRO A 36 40.51 -4.32 -8.62
C PRO A 36 39.06 -4.73 -8.82
N LEU A 37 38.51 -5.48 -7.86
CA LEU A 37 37.11 -5.92 -7.90
C LEU A 37 36.23 -4.73 -8.25
N ALA A 38 35.28 -4.93 -9.16
CA ALA A 38 34.35 -3.88 -9.55
C ALA A 38 33.65 -3.33 -8.30
N THR A 39 33.92 -2.05 -7.97
CA THR A 39 33.24 -1.34 -6.90
C THR A 39 31.75 -1.33 -7.23
N LYS A 40 30.95 -2.11 -6.48
CA LYS A 40 29.50 -2.08 -6.62
C LYS A 40 29.00 -0.69 -6.23
N ALA A 41 28.14 -0.11 -7.07
CA ALA A 41 27.48 1.14 -6.73
C ALA A 41 26.65 0.95 -5.45
N PRO A 42 26.58 1.98 -4.56
CA PRO A 42 25.66 1.96 -3.43
C PRO A 42 24.23 1.69 -3.91
N GLU A 43 23.51 0.83 -3.19
CA GLU A 43 22.11 0.53 -3.50
C GLU A 43 21.20 1.58 -2.85
N LYS A 44 20.35 2.20 -3.68
CA LYS A 44 19.31 3.11 -3.20
C LYS A 44 18.24 2.32 -2.49
N ILE A 45 17.89 2.74 -1.27
CA ILE A 45 16.79 2.13 -0.52
C ILE A 45 15.51 2.89 -0.87
N SER A 46 14.56 2.20 -1.50
CA SER A 46 13.21 2.69 -1.75
C SER A 46 12.22 1.77 -1.06
N VAL A 47 11.53 2.26 -0.04
CA VAL A 47 10.55 1.48 0.73
C VAL A 47 9.22 2.20 0.72
N SER A 48 8.17 1.44 0.40
CA SER A 48 6.78 1.92 0.46
C SER A 48 6.00 1.11 1.50
N GLY A 49 5.20 1.79 2.31
CA GLY A 49 4.42 1.15 3.36
C GLY A 49 3.25 2.00 3.85
N THR A 50 2.88 1.82 5.11
CA THR A 50 1.82 2.58 5.77
C THR A 50 2.23 4.04 5.94
N ILE A 51 1.25 4.92 6.20
CA ILE A 51 1.49 6.36 6.41
C ILE A 51 2.56 6.67 7.48
N SER A 52 2.76 5.79 8.47
CA SER A 52 3.80 5.92 9.51
C SER A 52 5.21 5.53 9.06
N THR A 53 5.38 4.91 7.90
CA THR A 53 6.67 4.37 7.41
C THR A 53 7.79 5.42 7.45
N PRO A 54 7.59 6.66 6.95
CA PRO A 54 8.65 7.66 6.97
C PRO A 54 9.07 8.06 8.39
N TYR A 55 8.10 8.23 9.29
CA TYR A 55 8.35 8.56 10.69
C TYR A 55 9.06 7.42 11.44
N GLU A 56 8.58 6.17 11.29
CA GLU A 56 9.19 5.02 11.96
C GLU A 56 10.65 4.83 11.55
N TRP A 57 10.94 5.01 10.26
CA TRP A 57 12.31 4.93 9.76
C TRP A 57 13.19 6.06 10.33
N LEU A 58 12.70 7.30 10.30
CA LEU A 58 13.43 8.49 10.76
C LEU A 58 13.68 8.45 12.28
N SER A 59 12.69 8.06 13.07
CA SER A 59 12.77 8.00 14.54
C SER A 59 13.88 7.10 15.07
N LYS A 60 14.29 6.08 14.30
CA LYS A 60 15.37 5.15 14.66
C LYS A 60 16.75 5.56 14.16
N ARG A 61 16.82 6.59 13.31
CA ARG A 61 18.03 6.97 12.54
C ARG A 61 18.31 8.47 12.54
N ILE A 62 17.64 9.23 13.42
CA ILE A 62 17.77 10.69 13.48
C ILE A 62 19.22 11.15 13.61
N ASP A 63 20.05 10.44 14.39
CA ASP A 63 21.47 10.77 14.59
C ASP A 63 22.34 10.54 13.36
N THR A 64 21.85 9.81 12.36
CA THR A 64 22.59 9.45 11.13
C THR A 64 22.16 10.25 9.91
N VAL A 65 21.08 11.02 10.01
CA VAL A 65 20.48 11.75 8.90
C VAL A 65 20.82 13.23 9.03
N ASP A 66 21.36 13.81 7.96
CA ASP A 66 21.47 15.26 7.84
C ASP A 66 20.10 15.85 7.46
N GLN A 67 19.46 16.51 8.42
CA GLN A 67 18.12 17.07 8.27
C GLN A 67 18.03 18.10 7.14
N LYS A 68 19.10 18.87 6.89
CA LYS A 68 19.11 19.91 5.86
C LYS A 68 19.25 19.36 4.44
N ARG A 69 19.66 18.09 4.32
CA ARG A 69 19.74 17.33 3.07
C ARG A 69 18.59 16.35 2.93
N ALA A 70 17.54 16.52 3.74
CA ALA A 70 16.34 15.73 3.71
C ALA A 70 15.12 16.61 3.47
N ASN A 71 14.11 16.04 2.83
CA ASN A 71 12.82 16.69 2.64
C ASN A 71 11.68 15.71 2.92
N VAL A 72 10.55 16.26 3.35
CA VAL A 72 9.29 15.56 3.43
C VAL A 72 8.33 16.20 2.43
N VAL A 73 7.85 15.42 1.47
CA VAL A 73 6.84 15.84 0.50
C VAL A 73 5.50 15.22 0.89
N VAL A 74 4.47 16.05 1.01
CA VAL A 74 3.12 15.65 1.41
C VAL A 74 2.16 15.94 0.28
N ASN A 75 1.37 14.94 -0.12
CA ASN A 75 0.27 15.13 -1.04
C ASN A 75 -1.03 14.67 -0.37
N ARG A 76 -1.88 15.64 0.00
CA ARG A 76 -3.15 15.38 0.72
C ARG A 76 -4.24 14.80 -0.17
N GLU A 77 -4.18 15.07 -1.47
CA GLU A 77 -5.11 14.50 -2.44
C GLU A 77 -4.92 12.99 -2.58
N LYS A 78 -3.66 12.55 -2.71
CA LYS A 78 -3.26 11.14 -2.85
C LYS A 78 -3.05 10.44 -1.51
N MET A 79 -3.15 11.15 -0.39
CA MET A 79 -2.88 10.65 0.96
C MET A 79 -1.50 9.98 1.08
N THR A 80 -0.48 10.66 0.57
CA THR A 80 0.90 10.16 0.59
C THR A 80 1.83 11.13 1.32
N ILE A 81 2.72 10.58 2.12
CA ILE A 81 3.86 11.29 2.71
C ILE A 81 5.15 10.60 2.27
N GLN A 82 6.11 11.37 1.78
CA GLN A 82 7.38 10.85 1.29
C GLN A 82 8.54 11.56 1.98
N LEU A 83 9.38 10.79 2.67
CA LEU A 83 10.67 11.26 3.17
C LEU A 83 11.75 10.92 2.15
N THR A 84 12.51 11.92 1.75
CA THR A 84 13.73 11.76 0.96
C THR A 84 14.91 12.16 1.83
N VAL A 85 15.94 11.31 1.91
CA VAL A 85 17.22 11.63 2.58
C VAL A 85 18.35 11.65 1.56
N ASN A 86 19.35 12.50 1.79
CA ASN A 86 20.46 12.77 0.86
C ASN A 86 19.95 13.21 -0.52
N GLU A 87 19.08 14.24 -0.55
CA GLU A 87 18.37 14.66 -1.76
C GLU A 87 19.28 15.06 -2.94
N ASP A 88 20.49 15.52 -2.63
CA ASP A 88 21.54 15.99 -3.53
C ASP A 88 22.53 14.89 -3.95
N ASP A 89 22.54 13.74 -3.27
CA ASP A 89 23.42 12.62 -3.58
C ASP A 89 22.70 11.57 -4.42
N TYR A 90 23.05 11.49 -5.71
CA TYR A 90 22.41 10.53 -6.61
C TYR A 90 22.57 9.07 -6.15
N TYR A 91 23.66 8.68 -5.49
CA TYR A 91 23.95 7.29 -5.14
C TYR A 91 23.38 6.89 -3.78
N ASN A 92 23.38 7.80 -2.80
CA ASN A 92 22.91 7.53 -1.44
C ASN A 92 21.51 8.09 -1.14
N LYS A 93 20.81 8.61 -2.16
CA LYS A 93 19.43 9.04 -2.06
C LYS A 93 18.53 7.86 -1.72
N ASN A 94 17.86 7.96 -0.56
CA ASN A 94 16.85 7.00 -0.14
C ASN A 94 15.49 7.68 -0.07
N THR A 95 14.46 6.90 -0.40
CA THR A 95 13.09 7.38 -0.43
C THR A 95 12.20 6.44 0.37
N PHE A 96 11.43 7.01 1.28
CA PHE A 96 10.46 6.29 2.11
C PHE A 96 9.09 6.89 1.88
N THR A 97 8.17 6.10 1.33
CA THR A 97 6.82 6.55 1.00
C THR A 97 5.82 5.86 1.92
N GLY A 98 5.05 6.64 2.66
CA GLY A 98 3.89 6.18 3.40
C GLY A 98 2.61 6.54 2.66
N THR A 99 1.72 5.58 2.50
CA THR A 99 0.40 5.79 1.88
C THR A 99 -0.71 5.38 2.84
N VAL A 100 -1.81 6.14 2.84
CA VAL A 100 -3.06 5.70 3.48
C VAL A 100 -3.82 4.80 2.52
N GLU A 101 -3.93 3.53 2.88
CA GLU A 101 -4.73 2.57 2.13
C GLU A 101 -5.77 1.94 3.06
N VAL A 102 -6.95 1.67 2.51
CA VAL A 102 -8.00 0.92 3.19
C VAL A 102 -7.52 -0.53 3.40
N SER A 103 -7.91 -1.14 4.52
CA SER A 103 -7.53 -2.52 4.81
C SER A 103 -8.19 -3.47 3.80
N GLU A 104 -7.47 -4.52 3.40
CA GLU A 104 -8.00 -5.51 2.47
C GLU A 104 -9.30 -6.15 2.98
N THR A 105 -9.45 -6.24 4.30
CA THR A 105 -10.66 -6.82 4.91
C THR A 105 -11.83 -5.87 4.71
N PHE A 106 -11.67 -4.58 5.00
CA PHE A 106 -12.72 -3.58 4.83
C PHE A 106 -13.15 -3.46 3.36
N GLU A 107 -12.18 -3.41 2.45
CA GLU A 107 -12.42 -3.39 0.99
C GLU A 107 -13.21 -4.62 0.52
N LYS A 108 -12.83 -5.82 1.00
CA LYS A 108 -13.53 -7.08 0.68
C LYS A 108 -14.98 -7.06 1.18
N PHE A 109 -15.29 -6.42 2.31
CA PHE A 109 -16.67 -6.26 2.76
C PHE A 109 -17.49 -5.37 1.82
N GLY A 110 -16.90 -4.30 1.27
CA GLY A 110 -17.62 -3.34 0.42
C GLY A 110 -18.64 -2.52 1.20
N ILE A 111 -18.25 -2.06 2.39
CA ILE A 111 -19.08 -1.20 3.23
C ILE A 111 -19.12 0.19 2.60
N ASN A 112 -20.30 0.82 2.55
CA ASN A 112 -20.56 2.14 1.95
C ASN A 112 -20.27 2.22 0.43
N ASP A 113 -20.13 1.08 -0.24
CA ASP A 113 -19.97 1.03 -1.69
C ASP A 113 -21.34 0.91 -2.36
N GLY A 114 -21.73 1.93 -3.12
CA GLY A 114 -23.02 2.01 -3.82
C GLY A 114 -23.15 1.05 -5.01
N GLU A 115 -22.05 0.57 -5.56
CA GLU A 115 -22.06 -0.35 -6.70
C GLU A 115 -22.02 -1.81 -6.25
N LYS A 116 -21.57 -2.05 -5.02
CA LYS A 116 -21.44 -3.38 -4.45
C LYS A 116 -22.64 -3.72 -3.58
N GLY A 117 -23.34 -4.77 -3.96
CA GLY A 117 -24.12 -5.48 -2.97
C GLY A 117 -24.20 -6.97 -3.19
N TRP A 118 -24.70 -7.57 -2.14
CA TRP A 118 -24.50 -8.96 -1.85
C TRP A 118 -25.79 -9.72 -2.07
N ILE A 119 -25.66 -10.85 -2.74
CA ILE A 119 -26.67 -11.89 -2.67
C ILE A 119 -26.66 -12.45 -1.22
N PRO A 120 -27.80 -12.52 -0.51
CA PRO A 120 -27.84 -12.92 0.90
C PRO A 120 -27.08 -14.21 1.22
N ALA A 121 -27.26 -15.25 0.38
CA ALA A 121 -26.55 -16.53 0.55
C ALA A 121 -25.02 -16.40 0.40
N LYS A 122 -24.54 -15.56 -0.53
CA LYS A 122 -23.10 -15.29 -0.73
C LYS A 122 -22.53 -14.48 0.44
N LEU A 123 -23.28 -13.49 0.94
CA LEU A 123 -22.89 -12.76 2.15
C LEU A 123 -22.77 -13.68 3.36
N GLY A 124 -23.75 -14.57 3.56
CA GLY A 124 -23.71 -15.56 4.63
C GLY A 124 -22.46 -16.46 4.56
N GLN A 125 -22.07 -16.91 3.35
CA GLN A 125 -20.83 -17.66 3.17
C GLN A 125 -19.59 -16.81 3.50
N PHE A 126 -19.57 -15.57 3.03
CA PHE A 126 -18.47 -14.63 3.29
C PHE A 126 -18.29 -14.36 4.79
N LEU A 127 -19.38 -14.08 5.52
CA LEU A 127 -19.33 -13.87 6.98
C LEU A 127 -18.89 -15.13 7.73
N ARG A 128 -19.29 -16.32 7.25
CA ARG A 128 -18.85 -17.60 7.84
C ARG A 128 -17.34 -17.80 7.74
N LEU A 129 -16.75 -17.46 6.59
CA LEU A 129 -15.30 -17.52 6.38
C LEU A 129 -14.56 -16.49 7.25
N ASN A 130 -15.17 -15.32 7.45
CA ASN A 130 -14.62 -14.22 8.23
C ASN A 130 -15.14 -14.18 9.69
N ARG A 131 -15.60 -15.31 10.23
CA ARG A 131 -16.18 -15.38 11.59
C ARG A 131 -15.23 -14.90 12.70
N GLY A 132 -13.92 -14.87 12.45
CA GLY A 132 -12.91 -14.37 13.38
C GLY A 132 -12.95 -12.84 13.60
N LEU A 133 -13.71 -12.11 12.78
CA LEU A 133 -13.94 -10.68 12.95
C LEU A 133 -15.06 -10.37 13.95
N PHE A 134 -15.89 -11.36 14.27
CA PHE A 134 -16.96 -11.18 15.25
C PHE A 134 -16.41 -11.45 16.65
N GLU A 135 -16.74 -10.58 17.60
CA GLU A 135 -16.46 -10.83 19.01
C GLU A 135 -17.20 -12.08 19.50
N ASP A 136 -18.48 -12.19 19.12
CA ASP A 136 -19.33 -13.34 19.41
C ASP A 136 -19.54 -14.20 18.17
N LYS A 137 -18.96 -15.40 18.20
CA LYS A 137 -19.03 -16.38 17.11
C LYS A 137 -20.44 -16.98 16.97
N GLU A 138 -21.23 -17.03 18.05
CA GLU A 138 -22.59 -17.58 18.01
C GLU A 138 -23.52 -16.61 17.28
N LYS A 139 -23.43 -15.31 17.58
CA LYS A 139 -24.16 -14.25 16.86
C LYS A 139 -23.85 -14.27 15.36
N CYS A 140 -22.58 -14.50 15.00
CA CYS A 140 -22.18 -14.68 13.59
C CYS A 140 -22.90 -15.87 12.95
N MET A 141 -22.95 -17.04 13.61
CA MET A 141 -23.59 -18.24 13.06
C MET A 141 -25.11 -18.11 12.93
N VAL A 142 -25.76 -17.40 13.86
CA VAL A 142 -27.18 -17.04 13.76
C VAL A 142 -27.41 -16.14 12.55
N LEU A 143 -26.60 -15.09 12.37
CA LEU A 143 -26.69 -14.20 11.21
C LEU A 143 -26.47 -14.94 9.88
N VAL A 144 -25.47 -15.82 9.80
CA VAL A 144 -25.22 -16.67 8.63
C VAL A 144 -26.43 -17.56 8.32
N SER A 145 -27.10 -18.09 9.35
CA SER A 145 -28.30 -18.91 9.19
C SER A 145 -29.50 -18.09 8.69
N ASN A 146 -29.65 -16.86 9.18
CA ASN A 146 -30.69 -15.93 8.71
C ASN A 146 -30.45 -15.51 7.26
N LEU A 147 -29.20 -15.23 6.87
CA LEU A 147 -28.81 -14.89 5.50
C LEU A 147 -28.96 -16.04 4.51
N LYS A 148 -28.74 -17.28 4.94
CA LYS A 148 -28.98 -18.48 4.11
C LYS A 148 -30.46 -18.76 3.89
N ASN A 149 -31.26 -18.58 4.93
CA ASN A 149 -32.72 -18.74 4.88
C ASN A 149 -33.40 -17.38 4.72
N PHE A 150 -32.78 -16.47 3.96
CA PHE A 150 -33.25 -15.11 3.83
C PHE A 150 -34.65 -15.10 3.25
N ASN A 151 -35.58 -14.48 3.97
CA ASN A 151 -36.96 -14.30 3.54
C ASN A 151 -37.30 -12.81 3.66
N ALA A 152 -37.60 -12.21 2.52
CA ALA A 152 -38.00 -10.82 2.40
C ALA A 152 -39.41 -10.76 1.83
N LYS A 153 -40.36 -10.25 2.62
CA LYS A 153 -41.67 -9.86 2.09
C LYS A 153 -41.56 -8.41 1.64
N ALA A 154 -41.51 -8.18 0.33
CA ALA A 154 -41.63 -6.84 -0.22
C ALA A 154 -43.12 -6.44 -0.17
N LYS A 155 -43.49 -5.57 0.79
CA LYS A 155 -44.77 -4.85 0.72
C LYS A 155 -44.50 -3.58 -0.11
N ALA A 156 -44.96 -3.57 -1.35
CA ALA A 156 -44.95 -2.38 -2.17
C ALA A 156 -46.23 -1.59 -1.86
N GLU A 157 -46.12 -0.56 -1.02
CA GLU A 157 -47.19 0.43 -0.84
C GLU A 157 -46.94 1.58 -1.82
N ILE A 158 -47.87 1.74 -2.77
CA ILE A 158 -47.88 2.85 -3.72
C ILE A 158 -48.78 3.93 -3.12
N GLU A 159 -48.21 4.90 -2.42
CA GLU A 159 -48.94 6.10 -1.99
C GLU A 159 -49.02 7.09 -3.16
N LYS A 160 -50.18 7.16 -3.80
CA LYS A 160 -50.48 8.22 -4.76
C LYS A 160 -50.85 9.49 -4.01
N GLN A 161 -49.87 10.34 -3.72
CA GLN A 161 -50.17 11.71 -3.31
C GLN A 161 -50.62 12.51 -4.55
N ARG A 162 -51.89 12.91 -4.57
CA ARG A 162 -52.40 13.89 -5.52
C ARG A 162 -52.32 15.27 -4.88
N ASP A 163 -51.42 16.10 -5.38
CA ASP A 163 -51.43 17.53 -5.10
C ASP A 163 -52.57 18.20 -5.89
N PRO A 164 -53.34 19.14 -5.31
CA PRO A 164 -54.37 19.91 -6.03
C PRO A 164 -53.87 20.66 -7.28
N SER A 165 -52.55 20.85 -7.42
CA SER A 165 -51.89 21.47 -8.57
C SER A 165 -51.68 20.54 -9.78
N GLY A 166 -52.06 19.26 -9.69
CA GLY A 166 -51.98 18.31 -10.80
C GLY A 166 -50.63 17.58 -10.94
N SER A 167 -49.67 17.84 -10.05
CA SER A 167 -48.45 17.03 -9.95
C SER A 167 -48.73 15.72 -9.21
N VAL A 168 -48.44 14.61 -9.88
CA VAL A 168 -48.50 13.26 -9.29
C VAL A 168 -47.07 12.82 -9.03
N ALA A 169 -46.70 12.68 -7.76
CA ALA A 169 -45.46 12.03 -7.38
C ALA A 169 -45.81 10.62 -6.89
N ASP A 170 -45.45 9.59 -7.66
CA ASP A 170 -45.60 8.20 -7.23
C ASP A 170 -44.43 7.87 -6.29
N VAL A 171 -44.69 7.89 -4.98
CA VAL A 171 -43.70 7.48 -3.97
C VAL A 171 -43.87 5.98 -3.74
N CYS A 172 -43.03 5.17 -4.39
CA CYS A 172 -42.99 3.73 -4.16
C CYS A 172 -42.17 3.44 -2.90
N ARG A 173 -42.85 3.15 -1.78
CA ARG A 173 -42.19 2.66 -0.56
C ARG A 173 -42.22 1.14 -0.56
N CYS A 174 -41.10 0.53 -0.95
CA CYS A 174 -40.87 -0.90 -0.77
C CYS A 174 -40.30 -1.11 0.64
N GLN A 175 -41.18 -1.31 1.63
CA GLN A 175 -40.70 -1.73 2.95
C GLN A 175 -40.45 -3.23 2.91
N VAL A 176 -39.17 -3.61 2.89
CA VAL A 176 -38.76 -5.01 2.93
C VAL A 176 -38.67 -5.43 4.40
N GLU A 177 -39.68 -6.14 4.90
CA GLU A 177 -39.57 -6.85 6.18
C GLU A 177 -38.71 -8.10 5.95
N SER A 178 -37.46 -8.07 6.42
CA SER A 178 -36.54 -9.20 6.38
C SER A 178 -36.33 -9.84 7.76
N ASN A 179 -35.93 -11.10 7.77
CA ASN A 179 -35.54 -11.84 8.99
C ASN A 179 -34.12 -11.51 9.48
N LEU A 180 -33.51 -10.43 8.97
CA LEU A 180 -32.18 -9.98 9.36
C LEU A 180 -32.26 -9.08 10.60
N PRO A 181 -31.22 -9.07 11.46
CA PRO A 181 -31.10 -8.04 12.48
C PRO A 181 -30.92 -6.66 11.84
N LYS A 182 -31.22 -5.59 12.60
CA LYS A 182 -31.05 -4.20 12.13
C LYS A 182 -29.60 -3.91 11.74
N SER A 183 -28.67 -4.32 12.58
CA SER A 183 -27.24 -4.15 12.40
C SER A 183 -26.47 -5.33 12.98
N PHE A 184 -25.19 -5.43 12.63
CA PHE A 184 -24.24 -6.34 13.24
C PHE A 184 -22.88 -5.65 13.40
N THR A 185 -22.11 -6.09 14.39
CA THR A 185 -20.80 -5.49 14.68
C THR A 185 -19.68 -6.45 14.30
N VAL A 186 -18.65 -5.91 13.64
CA VAL A 186 -17.40 -6.62 13.31
C VAL A 186 -16.20 -5.82 13.78
N ASN A 187 -15.20 -6.50 14.30
CA ASN A 187 -13.96 -5.90 14.76
C ASN A 187 -12.90 -5.98 13.65
N MET A 188 -12.66 -4.86 12.97
CA MET A 188 -11.70 -4.78 11.87
C MET A 188 -11.04 -3.40 11.82
N ALA A 189 -9.90 -3.30 11.14
CA ALA A 189 -9.25 -2.03 10.87
C ALA A 189 -9.81 -1.43 9.57
N ILE A 190 -10.11 -0.14 9.55
CA ILE A 190 -10.53 0.56 8.31
C ILE A 190 -9.31 0.78 7.42
N PHE A 191 -8.19 1.20 7.99
CA PHE A 191 -6.95 1.50 7.25
C PHE A 191 -5.83 0.49 7.56
N LYS A 192 -4.93 0.24 6.60
CA LYS A 192 -3.76 -0.61 6.80
C LYS A 192 -2.85 -0.05 7.90
N GLY A 193 -2.41 -0.92 8.81
CA GLY A 193 -1.54 -0.54 9.93
C GLY A 193 -2.26 0.09 11.13
N THR A 194 -3.58 0.29 11.06
CA THR A 194 -4.36 0.80 12.21
C THR A 194 -4.87 -0.33 13.11
N ALA A 195 -5.19 0.00 14.36
CA ALA A 195 -5.79 -0.94 15.29
C ALA A 195 -7.20 -1.36 14.83
N LYS A 196 -7.61 -2.59 15.16
CA LYS A 196 -8.96 -3.05 14.88
C LYS A 196 -9.95 -2.35 15.81
N GLN A 197 -11.07 -1.90 15.25
CA GLN A 197 -12.13 -1.21 15.95
C GLN A 197 -13.47 -1.91 15.69
N PRO A 198 -14.41 -1.88 16.64
CA PRO A 198 -15.77 -2.36 16.40
C PRO A 198 -16.48 -1.42 15.43
N ILE A 199 -16.91 -1.96 14.28
CA ILE A 199 -17.68 -1.26 13.26
C ILE A 199 -19.08 -1.85 13.25
N GLU A 200 -20.08 -1.01 13.48
CA GLU A 200 -21.49 -1.35 13.30
C GLU A 200 -21.87 -1.23 11.83
N ILE A 201 -22.46 -2.28 11.28
CA ILE A 201 -22.86 -2.39 9.88
C ILE A 201 -24.35 -2.69 9.81
N GLU A 202 -25.05 -1.92 9.00
CA GLU A 202 -26.46 -2.02 8.69
C GLU A 202 -26.67 -2.63 7.29
N PHE A 203 -27.89 -3.10 7.04
CA PHE A 203 -28.29 -3.69 5.76
C PHE A 203 -29.28 -2.80 5.02
N ASP A 204 -28.87 -2.28 3.87
CA ASP A 204 -29.78 -1.68 2.92
C ASP A 204 -30.25 -2.72 1.89
N HIS A 205 -31.54 -2.72 1.63
CA HIS A 205 -32.17 -3.69 0.75
C HIS A 205 -32.50 -3.00 -0.57
N TYR A 206 -32.02 -3.56 -1.68
CA TYR A 206 -32.37 -3.07 -3.00
C TYR A 206 -32.85 -4.20 -3.89
N LEU A 207 -33.79 -3.86 -4.78
CA LEU A 207 -34.38 -4.76 -5.75
C LEU A 207 -33.78 -4.46 -7.11
N THR A 208 -33.23 -5.47 -7.77
CA THR A 208 -32.76 -5.37 -9.14
C THR A 208 -33.17 -6.62 -9.89
N ASN A 209 -33.93 -6.45 -10.98
CA ASN A 209 -34.40 -7.54 -11.84
C ASN A 209 -35.16 -8.66 -11.10
N GLY A 210 -35.87 -8.33 -10.01
CA GLY A 210 -36.62 -9.30 -9.21
C GLY A 210 -35.78 -10.09 -8.20
N GLU A 211 -34.47 -9.83 -8.12
CA GLU A 211 -33.60 -10.35 -7.07
C GLU A 211 -33.37 -9.29 -5.98
N VAL A 212 -33.31 -9.73 -4.73
CA VAL A 212 -32.99 -8.88 -3.57
C VAL A 212 -31.50 -8.93 -3.32
N PHE A 213 -30.89 -7.76 -3.23
CA PHE A 213 -29.50 -7.59 -2.85
C PHE A 213 -29.39 -6.79 -1.55
N LEU A 214 -28.29 -7.04 -0.83
CA LEU A 214 -27.97 -6.38 0.43
C LEU A 214 -26.73 -5.51 0.24
N GLN A 215 -26.88 -4.21 0.42
CA GLN A 215 -25.75 -3.30 0.57
C GLN A 215 -25.37 -3.20 2.04
N LEU A 216 -24.07 -3.13 2.31
CA LEU A 216 -23.56 -2.96 3.67
C LEU A 216 -23.29 -1.48 3.89
N VAL A 217 -23.91 -0.90 4.90
CA VAL A 217 -23.79 0.54 5.20
C VAL A 217 -23.32 0.71 6.63
N SER A 218 -22.40 1.65 6.85
CA SER A 218 -21.91 2.02 8.17
C SER A 218 -21.64 3.53 8.20
N PRO A 219 -22.56 4.33 8.74
CA PRO A 219 -22.35 5.77 8.90
C PRO A 219 -21.10 6.06 9.74
N GLY A 220 -20.90 5.31 10.82
CA GLY A 220 -19.72 5.44 11.69
C GLY A 220 -18.40 5.16 10.96
N ALA A 221 -18.35 4.17 10.07
CA ALA A 221 -17.15 3.94 9.25
C ALA A 221 -16.88 5.10 8.27
N ASN A 222 -17.93 5.73 7.72
CA ASN A 222 -17.78 6.86 6.82
C ASN A 222 -17.20 8.09 7.55
N GLU A 223 -17.74 8.41 8.73
CA GLU A 223 -17.24 9.51 9.57
C GLU A 223 -15.78 9.30 9.99
N VAL A 224 -15.41 8.06 10.35
CA VAL A 224 -14.00 7.74 10.65
C VAL A 224 -13.14 7.90 9.40
N MET A 225 -13.62 7.52 8.23
CA MET A 225 -12.86 7.64 6.99
C MET A 225 -12.57 9.10 6.64
N GLU A 226 -13.59 9.97 6.72
CA GLU A 226 -13.46 11.41 6.47
C GLU A 226 -12.54 12.08 7.51
N SER A 227 -12.77 11.81 8.79
CA SER A 227 -11.99 12.45 9.86
C SER A 227 -10.54 11.96 9.94
N TYR A 228 -10.27 10.70 9.57
CA TYR A 228 -8.93 10.14 9.58
C TYR A 228 -8.06 10.70 8.45
N ARG A 229 -8.65 10.99 7.28
CA ARG A 229 -7.94 11.51 6.11
C ARG A 229 -7.07 12.73 6.45
N ASP A 230 -7.65 13.71 7.15
CA ASP A 230 -6.93 14.93 7.50
C ASP A 230 -6.01 14.73 8.70
N LYS A 231 -6.51 14.06 9.74
CA LYS A 231 -5.77 13.87 11.01
C LYS A 231 -4.51 13.03 10.86
N CYS A 232 -4.54 11.99 10.04
CA CYS A 232 -3.43 11.02 10.00
C CYS A 232 -2.13 11.63 9.45
N ILE A 233 -2.24 12.52 8.47
CA ILE A 233 -1.07 13.22 7.91
C ILE A 233 -0.53 14.20 8.94
N ASP A 234 -1.40 14.99 9.56
CA ASP A 234 -1.00 15.99 10.55
C ASP A 234 -0.31 15.33 11.76
N GLU A 235 -0.84 14.21 12.27
CA GLU A 235 -0.22 13.45 13.36
C GLU A 235 1.19 12.94 13.01
N VAL A 236 1.39 12.48 11.77
CA VAL A 236 2.71 12.01 11.33
C VAL A 236 3.67 13.19 11.15
N LEU A 237 3.18 14.30 10.59
CA LEU A 237 3.99 15.51 10.42
C LEU A 237 4.41 16.11 11.75
N ASP A 238 3.52 16.19 12.73
CA ASP A 238 3.86 16.72 14.05
C ASP A 238 4.91 15.85 14.75
N LYS A 239 4.78 14.53 14.66
CA LYS A 239 5.82 13.60 15.15
C LYS A 239 7.16 13.78 14.44
N ILE A 240 7.16 14.06 13.13
CA ILE A 240 8.40 14.34 12.38
C ILE A 240 9.01 15.67 12.81
N LYS A 241 8.20 16.73 12.96
CA LYS A 241 8.67 18.05 13.43
C LYS A 241 9.28 17.98 14.82
N ASP A 242 8.70 17.17 15.71
CA ASP A 242 9.20 16.98 17.08
C ASP A 242 10.60 16.35 17.12
N ILE A 243 10.88 15.39 16.23
CA ILE A 243 12.18 14.69 16.21
C ILE A 243 13.20 15.34 15.25
N ALA A 244 12.74 16.02 14.20
CA ALA A 244 13.56 16.51 13.11
C ALA A 244 13.06 17.89 12.62
N PRO A 245 13.24 18.95 13.43
CA PRO A 245 12.69 20.27 13.14
C PRO A 245 13.34 20.98 11.95
N ASP A 246 14.56 20.60 11.55
CA ASP A 246 15.29 21.23 10.47
C ASP A 246 14.99 20.63 9.09
N ILE A 247 14.19 19.55 9.02
CA ILE A 247 13.78 18.94 7.74
C ILE A 247 12.72 19.83 7.07
N ALA A 248 12.94 20.15 5.80
CA ALA A 248 11.97 20.90 5.01
C ALA A 248 10.70 20.05 4.74
N ILE A 249 9.53 20.60 5.05
CA ILE A 249 8.23 20.00 4.75
C ILE A 249 7.59 20.77 3.58
N LEU A 250 7.28 20.07 2.50
CA LEU A 250 6.75 20.60 1.26
C LEU A 250 5.36 19.99 1.00
N GLU A 251 4.31 20.80 1.02
CA GLU A 251 2.96 20.35 0.64
C GLU A 251 2.71 20.61 -0.86
N VAL A 252 2.23 19.59 -1.59
CA VAL A 252 2.01 19.59 -3.06
C VAL A 252 0.67 19.03 -3.48
#